data_AF-A0AA43LXI9-F1
#
_entry.id   AF-A0AA43LXI9-F1
#
_cell.length_a   1.000
_cell.length_b   1.000
_cell.length_c   1.000
_cell.angle_alpha   90.00
_cell.angle_beta   90.00
_cell.angle_gamma   90.00
#
_symmetry.space_group_name_H-M   'P 1'
#
loop_
_entity.id
_entity.type
_entity.pdbx_description
1 polymer ?
#
loop_
_entity_poly.entity_id
_entity_poly.type
_entity_poly.pdbx_seq_one_letter_code
_entity_poly.pdbx_strand_id
1 'polypeptide(L)'
;MNRIKNLKHKQTYIIVGIVFTGLILFGWVSHIWDEIVIKEIHSKIEAQGGVVTDIQKIAVEKTPFKKDNVGGIYFKIEYEHNGDSKTAYYRRHNALNIEDVPSKGAPEKWIFE
;
A
#
# COMPACT_ATOMS: atom_id res chain seq x y z
N MET A 1 43.23 -0.10 -28.45
CA MET A 1 42.34 -0.97 -27.63
C MET A 1 41.64 -0.27 -26.45
N ASN A 2 41.96 0.99 -26.09
CA ASN A 2 41.35 1.71 -24.95
C ASN A 2 40.04 2.46 -25.25
N ARG A 3 39.75 2.82 -26.51
CA ARG A 3 38.52 3.56 -26.87
C ARG A 3 37.23 2.73 -26.78
N ILE A 4 37.30 1.43 -27.12
CA ILE A 4 36.11 0.53 -27.13
C ILE A 4 35.67 0.19 -25.70
N LYS A 5 36.61 0.04 -24.75
CA LYS A 5 36.29 -0.21 -23.33
C LYS A 5 35.54 0.97 -22.70
N ASN A 6 35.92 2.19 -23.06
CA ASN A 6 35.32 3.42 -22.52
C ASN A 6 33.87 3.66 -23.03
N LEU A 7 33.59 3.27 -24.27
CA LEU A 7 32.23 3.31 -24.84
C LEU A 7 31.28 2.30 -24.18
N LYS A 8 31.77 1.08 -23.91
CA LYS A 8 30.99 0.06 -23.21
C LYS A 8 30.63 0.50 -21.78
N HIS A 9 31.57 1.08 -21.04
CA HIS A 9 31.30 1.59 -19.69
C HIS A 9 30.29 2.75 -19.70
N LYS A 10 30.40 3.70 -20.63
CA LYS A 10 29.41 4.79 -20.77
C LYS A 10 28.01 4.27 -21.09
N GLN A 11 27.88 3.26 -21.95
CA GLN A 11 26.57 2.64 -22.25
C GLN A 11 25.99 1.90 -21.05
N THR A 12 26.82 1.22 -20.25
CA THR A 12 26.36 0.56 -19.01
C THR A 12 25.81 1.56 -18.00
N TYR A 13 26.46 2.72 -17.79
CA TYR A 13 25.96 3.73 -16.85
C TYR A 13 24.62 4.36 -17.31
N ILE A 14 24.43 4.55 -18.62
CA ILE A 14 23.16 5.07 -19.17
C ILE A 14 22.02 4.08 -18.95
N ILE A 15 22.25 2.78 -19.18
CA ILE A 15 21.23 1.74 -18.98
C ILE A 15 20.87 1.61 -17.50
N VAL A 16 21.87 1.61 -16.60
CA VAL A 16 21.62 1.57 -15.14
C VAL A 16 20.85 2.81 -14.70
N GLY A 17 21.18 3.99 -15.22
CA GLY A 17 20.45 5.22 -14.92
C GLY A 17 18.98 5.16 -15.35
N ILE A 18 18.67 4.63 -16.54
CA ILE A 18 17.29 4.51 -17.03
C ILE A 18 16.48 3.52 -16.19
N VAL A 19 17.08 2.38 -15.80
CA VAL A 19 16.42 1.38 -14.92
C VAL A 19 16.15 1.98 -13.53
N PHE A 20 17.12 2.71 -12.96
CA PHE A 20 16.96 3.35 -11.66
C PHE A 20 15.90 4.46 -11.69
N THR A 21 15.88 5.26 -12.76
CA THR A 21 14.89 6.32 -12.95
C THR A 21 13.48 5.75 -13.16
N GLY A 22 13.37 4.64 -13.90
CA GLY A 22 12.11 3.92 -14.09
C GLY A 22 11.55 3.33 -12.79
N LEU A 23 12.41 2.78 -11.93
CA LEU A 23 12.01 2.26 -10.61
C LEU A 23 11.57 3.36 -9.66
N ILE A 24 12.26 4.50 -9.67
CA ILE A 24 11.86 5.66 -8.86
C ILE A 24 10.49 6.15 -9.33
N LEU A 25 10.32 6.42 -10.63
CA LEU A 25 9.06 6.94 -11.18
C LEU A 25 7.87 5.98 -11.01
N PHE A 26 8.10 4.66 -10.98
CA PHE A 26 7.03 3.68 -10.69
C PHE A 26 6.50 3.79 -9.25
N GLY A 27 7.33 4.18 -8.28
CA GLY A 27 6.92 4.41 -6.90
C GLY A 27 6.08 5.67 -6.68
N TRP A 28 6.21 6.70 -7.54
CA TRP A 28 5.49 7.98 -7.35
C TRP A 28 4.03 7.94 -7.80
N VAL A 29 3.67 7.11 -8.80
CA VAL A 29 2.30 7.08 -9.34
C VAL A 29 1.30 6.39 -8.41
N SER A 30 1.74 5.52 -7.51
CA SER A 30 0.89 4.92 -6.46
C SER A 30 0.42 5.93 -5.38
N HIS A 31 1.11 7.05 -5.21
CA HIS A 31 1.02 7.87 -3.99
C HIS A 31 -0.30 8.65 -3.83
N ILE A 32 -0.97 9.03 -4.92
CA ILE A 32 -2.10 9.98 -4.87
C ILE A 32 -3.41 9.34 -4.36
N TRP A 33 -3.60 8.03 -4.59
CA TRP A 33 -4.78 7.30 -4.10
C TRP A 33 -4.65 6.86 -2.64
N ASP A 34 -3.41 6.85 -2.13
CA ASP A 34 -3.11 6.36 -0.80
C ASP A 34 -3.47 7.40 0.27
N GLU A 35 -3.40 8.70 0.00
CA GLU A 35 -3.56 9.73 1.05
C GLU A 35 -4.91 9.71 1.77
N ILE A 36 -6.03 9.54 1.04
CA ILE A 36 -7.37 9.49 1.66
C ILE A 36 -7.50 8.23 2.53
N VAL A 37 -7.01 7.10 2.04
CA VAL A 37 -7.09 5.82 2.76
C VAL A 37 -6.19 5.83 3.98
N ILE A 38 -4.97 6.35 3.83
CA ILE A 38 -4.03 6.54 4.92
C ILE A 38 -4.67 7.43 5.98
N LYS A 39 -5.29 8.55 5.60
CA LYS A 39 -5.97 9.43 6.55
C LYS A 39 -7.11 8.73 7.30
N GLU A 40 -7.91 7.91 6.61
CA GLU A 40 -8.97 7.11 7.23
C GLU A 40 -8.39 6.09 8.22
N ILE A 41 -7.33 5.39 7.83
CA ILE A 41 -6.63 4.43 8.67
C ILE A 41 -6.08 5.11 9.93
N HIS A 42 -5.35 6.21 9.76
CA HIS A 42 -4.80 7.00 10.85
C HIS A 42 -5.92 7.46 11.79
N SER A 43 -6.97 8.07 11.26
CA SER A 43 -8.10 8.55 12.07
C SER A 43 -8.76 7.42 12.85
N LYS A 44 -8.89 6.21 12.26
CA LYS A 44 -9.49 5.06 12.93
C LYS A 44 -8.63 4.53 14.08
N ILE A 45 -7.33 4.42 13.87
CA ILE A 45 -6.38 3.93 14.87
C ILE A 45 -6.20 4.96 15.99
N GLU A 46 -6.09 6.25 15.65
CA GLU A 46 -6.02 7.35 16.62
C GLU A 46 -7.29 7.44 17.46
N ALA A 47 -8.47 7.22 16.88
CA ALA A 47 -9.73 7.15 17.62
C ALA A 47 -9.78 5.99 18.63
N GLN A 48 -8.95 4.97 18.46
CA GLN A 48 -8.76 3.88 19.43
C GLN A 48 -7.62 4.16 20.42
N GLY A 49 -6.96 5.32 20.33
CA GLY A 49 -5.80 5.66 21.15
C GLY A 49 -4.51 4.96 20.71
N GLY A 50 -4.42 4.51 19.45
CA GLY A 50 -3.21 3.94 18.87
C GLY A 50 -2.45 4.94 18.01
N VAL A 51 -1.21 4.61 17.67
CA VAL A 51 -0.36 5.37 16.74
C VAL A 51 0.09 4.43 15.63
N VAL A 52 -0.25 4.75 14.38
CA VAL A 52 0.17 3.95 13.22
C VAL A 52 1.67 4.06 13.02
N THR A 53 2.34 2.92 12.87
CA THR A 53 3.78 2.83 12.60
C THR A 53 4.07 2.38 11.16
N ASP A 54 3.21 1.55 10.58
CA ASP A 54 3.35 1.10 9.19
C ASP A 54 1.98 0.75 8.55
N ILE A 55 1.86 0.99 7.25
CA ILE A 55 0.69 0.65 6.44
C ILE A 55 1.16 -0.03 5.16
N GLN A 56 0.75 -1.28 4.97
CA GLN A 56 1.08 -2.04 3.77
C GLN A 56 -0.18 -2.51 3.05
N LYS A 57 -0.27 -2.22 1.77
CA LYS A 57 -1.26 -2.84 0.89
C LYS A 57 -0.83 -4.29 0.61
N ILE A 58 -1.70 -5.24 0.93
CA ILE A 58 -1.43 -6.68 0.82
C ILE A 58 -2.49 -7.41 0.00
N ALA A 59 -2.18 -8.63 -0.44
CA ALA A 59 -3.14 -9.49 -1.12
C ALA A 59 -4.07 -10.17 -0.10
N VAL A 60 -5.31 -10.50 -0.51
CA VAL A 60 -6.33 -11.11 0.38
C VAL A 60 -5.85 -12.41 1.04
N GLU A 61 -4.99 -13.17 0.36
CA GLU A 61 -4.37 -14.41 0.85
C GLU A 61 -3.54 -14.21 2.13
N LYS A 62 -3.02 -13.00 2.34
CA LYS A 62 -2.19 -12.64 3.49
C LYS A 62 -2.99 -11.98 4.62
N THR A 63 -4.32 -11.98 4.49
CA THR A 63 -5.22 -11.37 5.46
C THR A 63 -6.04 -12.44 6.17
N PRO A 64 -6.55 -12.17 7.37
CA PRO A 64 -7.53 -13.03 8.04
C PRO A 64 -8.94 -12.92 7.41
N PHE A 65 -9.14 -12.13 6.36
CA PHE A 65 -10.42 -12.06 5.66
C PHE A 65 -10.66 -13.35 4.86
N LYS A 66 -11.90 -13.84 4.92
CA LYS A 66 -12.32 -14.95 4.06
C LYS A 66 -12.27 -14.49 2.61
N LYS A 67 -11.65 -15.31 1.73
CA LYS A 67 -11.74 -15.09 0.28
C LYS A 67 -13.20 -15.08 -0.14
N ASP A 68 -13.62 -13.97 -0.73
CA ASP A 68 -14.91 -13.81 -1.39
C ASP A 68 -14.71 -13.35 -2.84
N ASN A 69 -15.73 -13.56 -3.68
CA ASN A 69 -15.70 -13.14 -5.08
C ASN A 69 -15.97 -11.63 -5.25
N VAL A 70 -16.05 -10.89 -4.15
CA VAL A 70 -16.47 -9.49 -4.15
C VAL A 70 -15.28 -8.55 -4.33
N GLY A 71 -14.09 -9.01 -3.93
CA GLY A 71 -12.86 -8.26 -4.11
C GLY A 71 -12.79 -7.02 -3.21
N GLY A 72 -11.66 -6.31 -3.29
CA GLY A 72 -11.38 -5.16 -2.46
C GLY A 72 -9.90 -4.86 -2.40
N ILE A 73 -9.56 -3.75 -1.73
CA ILE A 73 -8.18 -3.40 -1.42
C ILE A 73 -7.94 -3.73 0.06
N TYR A 74 -6.87 -4.46 0.34
CA TYR A 74 -6.56 -4.94 1.67
C TYR A 74 -5.30 -4.31 2.19
N PHE A 75 -5.31 -3.97 3.47
CA PHE A 75 -4.21 -3.34 4.16
C PHE A 75 -3.89 -4.11 5.44
N LYS A 76 -2.60 -4.26 5.71
CA LYS A 76 -2.06 -4.59 7.03
C LYS A 76 -1.56 -3.28 7.65
N ILE A 77 -1.95 -3.04 8.88
CA ILE A 77 -1.60 -1.84 9.65
C ILE A 77 -0.86 -2.32 10.89
N GLU A 78 0.36 -1.85 11.07
CA GLU A 78 1.09 -2.00 12.33
C GLU A 78 0.90 -0.71 13.12
N TYR A 79 0.55 -0.83 14.40
CA TYR A 79 0.28 0.32 15.25
C TYR A 79 0.70 0.04 16.70
N GLU A 80 1.11 1.09 17.40
CA GLU A 80 1.39 1.03 18.83
C GLU A 80 0.14 1.41 19.61
N HIS A 81 -0.21 0.65 20.64
CA HIS A 81 -1.29 0.99 21.55
C HIS A 81 -0.92 0.57 22.97
N ASN A 82 -0.88 1.54 23.89
CA ASN A 82 -0.42 1.36 25.27
C ASN A 82 0.99 0.78 25.42
N GLY A 83 1.91 1.10 24.48
CA GLY A 83 3.28 0.60 24.48
C GLY A 83 3.48 -0.77 23.83
N ASP A 84 2.40 -1.42 23.40
CA ASP A 84 2.46 -2.71 22.69
C ASP A 84 2.30 -2.50 21.18
N SER A 85 3.09 -3.23 20.40
CA SER A 85 2.92 -3.30 18.95
C SER A 85 1.80 -4.27 18.60
N LYS A 86 0.84 -3.78 17.82
CA LYS A 86 -0.37 -4.49 17.40
C LYS A 86 -0.52 -4.48 15.89
N THR A 87 -1.33 -5.40 15.38
CA THR A 87 -1.65 -5.50 13.96
C THR A 87 -3.15 -5.34 13.76
N ALA A 88 -3.54 -4.59 12.74
CA ALA A 88 -4.90 -4.53 12.25
C ALA A 88 -4.93 -4.83 10.76
N TYR A 89 -6.06 -5.37 10.30
CA TYR A 89 -6.33 -5.62 8.90
C TYR A 89 -7.56 -4.83 8.48
N TYR A 90 -7.42 -4.06 7.41
CA TYR A 90 -8.49 -3.25 6.85
C TYR A 90 -8.78 -3.69 5.42
N ARG A 91 -10.06 -3.93 5.13
CA ARG A 91 -10.57 -4.13 3.77
C ARG A 91 -11.37 -2.92 3.35
N ARG A 92 -10.88 -2.21 2.34
CA ARG A 92 -11.59 -1.13 1.66
C ARG A 92 -12.34 -1.67 0.45
N HIS A 93 -13.53 -1.12 0.24
CA HIS A 93 -14.28 -1.39 -0.98
C HIS A 93 -13.60 -0.74 -2.20
N ASN A 94 -13.78 -1.32 -3.39
CA ASN A 94 -13.11 -0.87 -4.61
C ASN A 94 -13.88 0.23 -5.37
N ALA A 95 -15.00 0.73 -4.84
CA ALA A 95 -15.76 1.80 -5.47
C ALA A 95 -15.03 3.14 -5.34
N LEU A 96 -15.05 3.91 -6.44
CA LEU A 96 -14.52 5.27 -6.48
C LEU A 96 -15.37 6.27 -5.68
N ASN A 97 -16.65 5.97 -5.42
CA ASN A 97 -17.57 6.83 -4.69
C ASN A 97 -17.87 6.26 -3.29
N ILE A 98 -17.59 7.07 -2.27
CA ILE A 98 -17.87 6.75 -0.85
C ILE A 98 -19.40 6.67 -0.59
N GLU A 99 -20.21 7.34 -1.40
CA GLU A 99 -21.68 7.33 -1.27
C GLU A 99 -22.38 6.16 -1.99
N ASP A 100 -21.67 5.47 -2.90
CA ASP A 100 -22.16 4.27 -3.60
C ASP A 100 -21.62 3.02 -2.89
N VAL A 101 -22.08 2.78 -1.65
CA VAL A 101 -21.94 1.46 -1.02
C VAL A 101 -22.78 0.48 -1.86
N PRO A 102 -22.20 -0.45 -2.63
CA PRO A 102 -23.00 -1.17 -3.60
C PRO A 102 -23.80 -2.23 -2.90
N SER A 103 -25.02 -2.46 -3.39
CA SER A 103 -25.84 -3.66 -3.12
C SER A 103 -25.13 -4.99 -3.46
N LYS A 104 -23.90 -4.95 -4.01
CA LYS A 104 -23.08 -6.07 -4.47
C LYS A 104 -21.60 -5.98 -4.05
N GLY A 105 -21.24 -5.02 -3.19
CA GLY A 105 -19.87 -4.79 -2.73
C GLY A 105 -19.61 -5.38 -1.34
N ALA A 106 -18.35 -5.71 -1.07
CA ALA A 106 -17.91 -6.21 0.22
C ALA A 106 -17.82 -4.99 1.14
N PRO A 107 -18.59 -4.92 2.24
CA PRO A 107 -18.56 -3.75 3.11
C PRO A 107 -17.16 -3.55 3.68
N GLU A 108 -16.85 -2.28 3.98
CA GLU A 108 -15.66 -1.90 4.72
C GLU A 108 -15.59 -2.73 6.01
N LYS A 109 -14.42 -3.31 6.27
CA LYS A 109 -14.25 -4.21 7.40
C LYS A 109 -12.89 -4.04 8.05
N TRP A 110 -12.91 -4.03 9.37
CA TRP A 110 -11.74 -3.96 10.23
C TRP A 110 -11.62 -5.25 11.05
N ILE A 111 -10.39 -5.71 11.23
CA ILE A 111 -10.02 -6.78 12.16
C ILE A 111 -8.84 -6.25 12.97
N PHE A 112 -8.97 -6.25 14.30
CA PHE A 112 -7.92 -5.83 15.22
C PHE A 112 -7.44 -7.06 15.99
N GLU A 113 -6.12 -7.25 16.05
CA GLU A 113 -5.46 -8.31 16.83
C GLU A 113 -4.75 -7.71 18.06
#